data_AF-A0A355M5V3-F1
#
_entry.id   AF-A0A355M5V3-F1
#
_cell.length_a   1.000
_cell.length_b   1.000
_cell.length_c   1.000
_cell.angle_alpha   90.00
_cell.angle_beta   90.00
_cell.angle_gamma   90.00
#
_symmetry.space_group_name_H-M   'P 1'
#
loop_
_entity.id
_entity.type
_entity.pdbx_description
1 polymer ?
#
loop_
_entity_poly.entity_id
_entity_poly.type
_entity_poly.pdbx_seq_one_letter_code
_entity_poly.pdbx_strand_id
1 'polypeptide(L)'
;MELKLHLSVKIYLKAEDICAFAMKEYAVFYKSKDMVKLLKRLGFVYKKPKIVPGKADGKIQDEFLKTVLKPLLDQASDDNPLYFSDAMHPTHNVQPHYGWILKGKDKE
;
A
#
# COMPACT_ATOMS: atom_id res chain seq x y z
N MET A 1 -17.90 -17.24 8.12
CA MET A 1 -17.16 -16.71 6.94
C MET A 1 -16.98 -15.19 6.99
N GLU A 2 -17.78 -14.46 7.77
CA GLU A 2 -17.78 -12.99 7.81
C GLU A 2 -16.51 -12.34 8.36
N LEU A 3 -15.94 -12.85 9.47
CA LEU A 3 -14.68 -12.29 10.02
C LEU A 3 -13.53 -12.34 8.99
N LYS A 4 -13.42 -13.44 8.23
CA LYS A 4 -12.40 -13.58 7.19
C LYS A 4 -12.64 -12.59 6.04
N LEU A 5 -13.90 -12.37 5.66
CA LEU A 5 -14.27 -11.40 4.63
C LEU A 5 -13.92 -9.97 5.08
N HIS A 6 -14.31 -9.60 6.30
CA HIS A 6 -13.99 -8.29 6.88
C HIS A 6 -12.48 -8.01 6.91
N LEU A 7 -11.69 -8.96 7.41
CA LEU A 7 -10.24 -8.86 7.48
C LEU A 7 -9.55 -8.93 6.10
N SER A 8 -10.25 -9.42 5.08
CA SER A 8 -9.74 -9.37 3.70
C SER A 8 -9.90 -7.98 3.07
N VAL A 9 -10.86 -7.18 3.56
CA VAL A 9 -11.08 -5.80 3.12
C VAL A 9 -10.21 -4.85 3.94
N LYS A 10 -10.31 -4.92 5.28
CA LYS A 10 -9.63 -4.03 6.22
C LYS A 10 -8.41 -4.68 6.86
N ILE A 11 -7.28 -3.98 6.81
CA ILE A 11 -6.04 -4.39 7.48
C ILE A 11 -6.05 -3.90 8.91
N TYR A 12 -5.69 -4.79 9.83
CA TYR A 12 -5.47 -4.48 11.23
C TYR A 12 -4.00 -4.69 11.57
N LEU A 13 -3.41 -3.73 12.29
CA LEU A 13 -2.02 -3.78 12.74
C LEU A 13 -1.86 -4.72 13.94
N LYS A 14 -2.87 -4.77 14.82
CA LYS A 14 -2.81 -5.49 16.10
C LYS A 14 -3.92 -6.53 16.19
N ALA A 15 -3.64 -7.64 16.86
CA ALA A 15 -4.65 -8.67 17.10
C ALA A 15 -5.70 -8.21 18.13
N GLU A 16 -5.32 -7.31 19.03
CA GLU A 16 -6.19 -6.67 20.03
C GLU A 16 -7.34 -5.89 19.36
N ASP A 17 -7.05 -5.18 18.27
CA ASP A 17 -8.07 -4.44 17.52
C ASP A 17 -9.07 -5.38 16.84
N ILE A 18 -8.61 -6.58 16.44
CA ILE A 18 -9.46 -7.63 15.88
C ILE A 18 -10.29 -8.28 17.00
N CYS A 19 -9.74 -8.44 18.21
CA CYS A 19 -10.51 -8.88 19.38
C CYS A 19 -11.63 -7.89 19.73
N ALA A 20 -11.33 -6.58 19.72
CA ALA A 20 -12.32 -5.55 19.99
C ALA A 20 -13.43 -5.55 18.93
N PHE A 21 -13.07 -5.73 17.65
CA PHE A 21 -14.05 -5.92 16.57
C PHE A 21 -14.91 -7.16 16.80
N ALA A 22 -14.31 -8.30 17.15
CA ALA A 22 -15.03 -9.54 17.37
C ALA A 22 -16.01 -9.46 18.56
N MET A 23 -15.62 -8.75 19.63
CA MET A 23 -16.48 -8.47 20.76
C MET A 23 -17.65 -7.56 20.38
N LYS A 24 -17.39 -6.51 19.59
CA LYS A 24 -18.42 -5.56 19.16
C LYS A 24 -19.46 -6.20 18.23
N GLU A 25 -19.01 -6.92 17.20
CA GLU A 25 -19.90 -7.43 16.16
C GLU A 25 -20.53 -8.77 16.49
N TYR A 26 -19.83 -9.63 17.24
CA TYR A 26 -20.28 -10.99 17.50
C TYR A 26 -20.50 -11.29 18.98
N ALA A 27 -20.27 -10.33 19.89
CA ALA A 27 -20.28 -10.53 21.34
C ALA A 27 -19.34 -11.65 21.82
N VAL A 28 -18.28 -11.94 21.05
CA VAL A 28 -17.30 -12.99 21.39
C VAL A 28 -16.02 -12.36 21.92
N PHE A 29 -15.65 -12.75 23.15
CA PHE A 29 -14.40 -12.36 23.76
C PHE A 29 -13.25 -13.28 23.34
N TYR A 30 -12.15 -12.69 22.84
CA TYR A 30 -10.91 -13.39 22.56
C TYR A 30 -9.75 -12.75 23.31
N LYS A 31 -8.87 -13.57 23.89
CA LYS A 31 -7.53 -13.11 24.26
C LYS A 31 -6.69 -12.95 22.99
N SER A 32 -5.79 -11.97 22.97
CA SER A 32 -4.92 -11.68 21.82
C SER A 32 -4.18 -12.93 21.29
N LYS A 33 -3.62 -13.76 22.20
CA LYS A 33 -2.96 -15.02 21.82
C LYS A 33 -3.88 -16.00 21.09
N ASP A 34 -5.15 -16.08 21.48
CA ASP A 34 -6.12 -16.99 20.87
C ASP A 34 -6.63 -16.44 19.54
N MET A 35 -6.76 -15.11 19.43
CA MET A 35 -7.03 -14.44 18.16
C MET A 35 -5.90 -14.70 17.14
N VAL A 36 -4.63 -14.60 17.56
CA VAL A 36 -3.49 -14.93 16.69
C VAL A 36 -3.57 -16.37 16.17
N LYS A 37 -3.92 -17.34 17.04
CA LYS A 37 -4.11 -18.74 16.61
C LYS A 37 -5.26 -18.87 15.62
N LEU A 38 -6.38 -18.19 15.87
CA LEU A 38 -7.52 -18.17 14.96
C LEU A 38 -7.15 -17.59 13.59
N LEU A 39 -6.44 -16.46 13.56
CA LEU A 39 -5.99 -15.80 12.32
C LEU A 39 -5.11 -16.73 11.48
N LYS A 40 -4.14 -17.41 12.12
CA LYS A 40 -3.30 -18.42 11.45
C LYS A 40 -4.14 -19.55 10.85
N ARG A 41 -5.14 -20.06 11.60
CA ARG A 41 -6.06 -21.10 11.12
C ARG A 41 -6.93 -20.62 9.95
N LEU A 42 -7.31 -19.34 9.92
CA LEU A 42 -8.06 -18.72 8.83
C LEU A 42 -7.20 -18.41 7.59
N GLY A 43 -5.88 -18.55 7.70
CA GLY A 43 -4.90 -18.36 6.63
C GLY A 43 -4.28 -16.96 6.59
N PHE A 44 -4.43 -16.15 7.64
CA PHE A 44 -3.77 -14.84 7.73
C PHE A 44 -2.33 -14.97 8.23
N VAL A 45 -1.48 -14.09 7.74
CA VAL A 45 -0.08 -13.94 8.12
C VAL A 45 0.19 -12.49 8.52
N TYR A 46 1.09 -12.29 9.47
CA TYR A 46 1.52 -10.96 9.88
C TYR A 46 2.70 -10.53 8.99
N LYS A 47 2.46 -9.64 8.03
CA LYS A 47 3.46 -9.20 7.05
C LYS A 47 3.26 -7.72 6.68
N LYS A 48 4.30 -7.10 6.10
CA LYS A 48 4.19 -5.76 5.50
C LYS A 48 3.39 -5.87 4.18
N PRO A 49 2.54 -4.87 3.86
CA PRO A 49 2.00 -4.72 2.51
C PRO A 49 3.14 -4.49 1.52
N LYS A 50 2.85 -4.78 0.25
CA LYS A 50 3.81 -4.59 -0.83
C LYS A 50 3.87 -3.10 -1.13
N ILE A 51 5.07 -2.51 -1.03
CA ILE A 51 5.28 -1.17 -1.56
C ILE A 51 5.18 -1.29 -3.06
N VAL A 52 4.14 -0.70 -3.64
CA VAL A 52 4.04 -0.53 -5.08
C VAL A 52 4.54 0.88 -5.37
N PRO A 53 5.70 1.02 -6.05
CA PRO A 53 6.12 2.31 -6.57
C PRO A 53 4.97 2.89 -7.37
N GLY A 54 4.67 4.18 -7.22
CA GLY A 54 3.63 4.84 -7.99
C GLY A 54 3.82 4.52 -9.47
N LYS A 55 2.98 3.64 -10.02
CA LYS A 55 3.03 3.34 -11.45
C LYS A 55 2.54 4.59 -12.16
N ALA A 56 3.41 5.22 -12.93
CA ALA A 56 3.00 6.29 -13.82
C ALA A 56 1.93 5.75 -14.79
N ASP A 57 0.85 6.52 -14.99
CA ASP A 57 -0.15 6.20 -16.00
C ASP A 57 0.47 6.42 -17.39
N GLY A 58 0.54 5.36 -18.17
CA GLY A 58 1.16 5.39 -19.50
C GLY A 58 0.48 6.38 -20.45
N LYS A 59 -0.84 6.57 -20.36
CA LYS A 59 -1.56 7.54 -21.20
C LYS A 59 -1.19 8.97 -20.83
N ILE A 60 -1.10 9.25 -19.52
CA ILE A 60 -0.69 10.57 -19.03
C ILE A 60 0.76 10.87 -19.41
N GLN A 61 1.64 9.85 -19.33
CA GLN A 61 3.01 9.99 -19.81
C GLN A 61 3.07 10.25 -21.32
N ASP A 62 2.34 9.49 -22.14
CA ASP A 62 2.32 9.68 -23.59
C ASP A 62 1.78 11.05 -24.01
N GLU A 63 0.76 11.55 -23.30
CA GLU A 63 0.24 12.89 -23.51
C GLU A 63 1.29 13.95 -23.15
N PHE A 64 1.92 13.84 -21.98
CA PHE A 64 2.99 14.74 -21.54
C PHE A 64 4.15 14.79 -22.55
N LEU A 65 4.57 13.64 -23.08
CA LEU A 65 5.63 13.56 -24.09
C LEU A 65 5.29 14.40 -25.33
N LYS A 66 4.03 14.34 -25.79
CA LYS A 66 3.58 15.01 -27.01
C LYS A 66 3.30 16.49 -26.81
N THR A 67 2.63 16.85 -25.73
CA THR A 67 2.07 18.19 -25.55
C THR A 67 2.97 19.13 -24.78
N VAL A 68 3.87 18.60 -23.94
CA VAL A 68 4.74 19.40 -23.08
C VAL A 68 6.21 19.18 -23.43
N LEU A 69 6.68 17.93 -23.39
CA LEU A 69 8.12 17.66 -23.53
C LEU A 69 8.64 17.98 -24.93
N LYS A 70 7.93 17.54 -25.97
CA LYS A 70 8.39 17.73 -27.35
C LYS A 70 8.55 19.22 -27.72
N PRO A 71 7.57 20.12 -27.46
CA PRO A 71 7.76 21.56 -27.68
C PRO A 71 8.92 22.16 -26.89
N LEU A 72 9.13 21.73 -25.64
CA LEU A 72 10.25 22.22 -24.82
C LEU A 72 11.61 21.78 -25.37
N LEU A 73 11.69 20.55 -25.89
CA LEU A 73 12.90 20.05 -26.55
C LEU A 73 13.17 20.79 -27.87
N ASP A 74 12.13 21.05 -28.66
CA ASP A 74 12.26 21.77 -29.93
C ASP A 74 12.70 23.25 -29.72
N GLN A 75 12.45 23.82 -28.54
CA GLN A 75 12.87 25.17 -28.13
C GLN A 75 14.22 25.22 -27.40
N ALA A 76 14.78 24.06 -27.04
CA ALA A 76 16.04 23.99 -26.32
C ALA A 76 17.22 24.30 -27.27
N SER A 77 18.16 25.10 -26.78
CA SER A 77 19.37 25.48 -27.51
C SER A 77 20.54 25.63 -26.54
N ASP A 78 21.74 25.87 -27.06
CA ASP A 78 22.93 26.11 -26.22
C ASP A 78 22.76 27.34 -25.31
N ASP A 79 22.05 28.37 -25.79
CA ASP A 79 21.72 29.58 -25.03
C ASP A 79 20.52 29.42 -24.08
N ASN A 80 19.68 28.40 -24.31
CA ASN A 80 18.51 28.08 -23.49
C ASN A 80 18.37 26.56 -23.27
N PRO A 81 19.25 25.97 -22.44
CA PRO A 81 19.24 24.53 -22.21
C PRO A 81 18.05 24.10 -21.34
N LEU A 82 17.45 22.96 -21.68
CA LEU A 82 16.40 22.33 -20.90
C LEU A 82 17.02 21.38 -19.86
N TYR A 83 16.75 21.61 -18.59
CA TYR A 83 17.21 20.75 -17.50
C TYR A 83 16.05 20.06 -16.77
N PHE A 84 16.27 18.80 -16.42
CA PHE A 84 15.45 18.06 -15.46
C PHE A 84 16.24 17.85 -14.19
N SER A 85 15.65 18.20 -13.05
CA SER A 85 16.25 17.97 -11.73
C SER A 85 15.25 17.19 -10.89
N ASP A 86 15.76 16.18 -10.20
CA ASP A 86 15.03 15.44 -9.18
C ASP A 86 15.77 15.61 -7.86
N ALA A 87 15.00 15.77 -6.78
CA ALA A 87 15.52 15.95 -5.43
C ALA A 87 14.79 14.97 -4.50
N MET A 88 15.53 14.00 -3.98
CA MET A 88 15.00 13.00 -3.06
C MET A 88 15.67 13.16 -1.69
N HIS A 89 14.87 13.29 -0.63
CA HIS A 89 15.39 13.30 0.73
C HIS A 89 15.62 11.85 1.21
N PRO A 90 16.85 11.45 1.59
CA PRO A 90 17.19 10.05 1.86
C PRO A 90 16.30 9.34 2.88
N THR A 91 15.67 10.08 3.80
CA THR A 91 14.82 9.53 4.86
C THR A 91 13.31 9.56 4.56
N HIS A 92 12.86 10.14 3.44
CA HIS A 92 11.42 10.22 3.09
C HIS A 92 10.95 9.04 2.21
N ASN A 93 11.51 7.86 2.42
CA ASN A 93 10.99 6.64 1.80
C ASN A 93 9.74 6.16 2.52
N VAL A 94 8.72 5.72 1.76
CA VAL A 94 7.53 5.09 2.31
C VAL A 94 7.94 3.83 3.08
N GLN A 95 7.64 3.79 4.39
CA GLN A 95 7.89 2.64 5.25
C GLN A 95 6.57 1.94 5.56
N PRO A 96 6.25 0.80 4.92
CA PRO A 96 5.02 0.09 5.20
C PRO A 96 5.09 -0.55 6.60
N HIS A 97 4.01 -0.37 7.35
CA HIS A 97 3.82 -1.02 8.65
C HIS A 97 3.28 -2.45 8.48
N TYR A 98 3.51 -3.31 9.47
CA TYR A 98 3.01 -4.69 9.44
C TYR A 98 1.50 -4.76 9.71
N GLY A 99 0.82 -5.73 9.10
CA GLY A 99 -0.57 -6.03 9.40
C GLY A 99 -0.94 -7.49 9.15
N TRP A 100 -2.14 -7.88 9.59
CA TRP A 100 -2.71 -9.20 9.33
C TRP A 100 -3.30 -9.25 7.92
N ILE A 101 -2.64 -9.99 7.03
CA ILE A 101 -2.99 -10.08 5.60
C ILE A 101 -3.18 -11.56 5.21
N LEU A 102 -4.15 -11.85 4.35
CA LEU A 102 -4.40 -13.22 3.90
C LEU A 102 -3.20 -13.78 3.11
N LYS A 103 -2.77 -15.00 3.42
CA LYS A 103 -1.65 -15.67 2.73
C LYS A 103 -1.95 -15.77 1.23
N GLY A 104 -0.97 -15.42 0.39
CA GLY A 104 -1.11 -15.41 -1.07
C GLY A 104 -1.87 -14.21 -1.64
N LYS A 105 -2.29 -13.25 -0.79
CA LYS A 105 -2.82 -11.96 -1.23
C LYS A 105 -1.84 -10.84 -0.89
N ASP A 106 -1.73 -9.89 -1.79
CA ASP A 106 -1.00 -8.65 -1.57
C ASP A 106 -1.99 -7.53 -1.26
N LYS A 107 -1.52 -6.62 -0.43
CA LYS A 107 -2.17 -5.35 -0.11
C LYS A 107 -1.14 -4.27 -0.38
N GLU A 108 -1.61 -3.16 -0.94
CA GLU A 108 -0.81 -1.98 -1.30
C GLU A 108 -1.07 -0.89 -0.25
#